data_AF-A0A8B9S8V6-F1
#
_entry.id   AF-A0A8B9S8V6-F1
#
_cell.length_a   1.000
_cell.length_b   1.000
_cell.length_c   1.000
_cell.angle_alpha   90.00
_cell.angle_beta   90.00
_cell.angle_gamma   90.00
#
_symmetry.space_group_name_H-M   'P 1'
#
loop_
_entity.id
_entity.type
_entity.pdbx_description
1 polymer ?
#
loop_
_entity_poly.entity_id
_entity_poly.type
_entity_poly.pdbx_seq_one_letter_code
_entity_poly.pdbx_strand_id
1 'polypeptide(L)'
;MATRSQKFKDFVSEPMGNKTVTEVVSIDEELGSKLAAKGFDKAYILLGQFLLLKKDASIFQLWLKGTFGASSRQALQCATCLTEWCYTIL
;
A
#
# COMPACT_ATOMS: atom_id res chain seq x y z
N MET A 1 11.64 9.55 16.16
CA MET A 1 10.41 10.04 15.50
C MET A 1 10.55 9.82 14.01
N ALA A 2 9.81 8.87 13.43
CA ALA A 2 9.87 8.64 11.99
C ALA A 2 9.13 9.78 11.28
N THR A 3 9.85 10.60 10.51
CA THR A 3 9.28 11.58 9.60
C THR A 3 8.47 10.84 8.54
N ARG A 4 7.16 10.71 8.75
CA ARG A 4 6.22 10.23 7.73
C ARG A 4 6.29 11.19 6.53
N SER A 5 6.47 10.65 5.34
CA SER A 5 6.59 11.45 4.11
C SER A 5 5.31 12.28 3.89
N GLN A 6 5.43 13.43 3.22
CA GLN A 6 4.24 14.25 2.92
C GLN A 6 3.19 13.45 2.14
N LYS A 7 3.64 12.65 1.16
CA LYS A 7 2.83 11.67 0.42
C LYS A 7 2.04 10.71 1.32
N PHE A 8 2.60 10.28 2.46
CA PHE A 8 1.90 9.47 3.45
C PHE A 8 0.74 10.23 4.11
N LYS A 9 1.00 11.47 4.54
CA LYS A 9 0.00 12.29 5.20
C LYS A 9 -1.15 12.61 4.26
N ASP A 10 -0.84 12.99 3.02
CA ASP A 10 -1.84 13.33 2.01
C ASP A 10 -2.70 12.11 1.64
N PHE A 11 -2.10 10.91 1.64
CA PHE A 11 -2.82 9.67 1.37
C PHE A 11 -3.74 9.25 2.52
N VAL A 12 -3.31 9.39 3.78
CA VAL A 12 -4.09 8.98 4.97
C VAL A 12 -5.15 10.02 5.39
N SER A 13 -4.99 11.28 4.96
CA SER A 13 -5.93 12.37 5.29
C SER A 13 -7.17 12.42 4.40
N GLU A 14 -7.18 11.69 3.28
CA GLU A 14 -8.26 11.70 2.30
C GLU A 14 -8.71 10.27 1.95
N PRO A 15 -9.98 10.08 1.56
CA PRO A 15 -10.41 8.79 1.01
C PRO A 15 -9.63 8.48 -0.28
N MET A 16 -9.12 7.25 -0.41
CA MET A 16 -8.30 6.81 -1.55
C MET A 16 -8.96 7.03 -2.92
N GLY A 17 -10.29 7.05 -3.00
CA GLY A 17 -11.03 7.29 -4.25
C GLY A 17 -10.50 6.44 -5.41
N ASN A 18 -10.14 7.10 -6.52
CA ASN A 18 -9.59 6.48 -7.73
C ASN A 18 -8.07 6.65 -7.88
N LYS A 19 -7.35 6.92 -6.79
CA LYS A 19 -5.88 7.05 -6.76
C LYS A 19 -5.21 5.78 -7.29
N THR A 20 -4.15 5.94 -8.06
CA THR A 20 -3.40 4.81 -8.64
C THR A 20 -2.57 4.11 -7.59
N VAL A 21 -2.18 2.86 -7.86
CA VAL A 21 -1.32 2.10 -6.94
C VAL A 21 0.04 2.78 -6.69
N THR A 22 0.54 3.54 -7.67
CA THR A 22 1.77 4.33 -7.57
C THR A 22 1.68 5.51 -6.62
N GLU A 23 0.47 5.94 -6.23
CA GLU A 23 0.27 6.98 -5.21
C GLU A 23 0.40 6.44 -3.78
N VAL A 24 0.37 5.13 -3.60
CA VAL A 24 0.63 4.51 -2.30
C VAL A 24 2.10 4.73 -1.92
N VAL A 25 2.33 4.95 -0.63
CA VAL A 25 3.68 5.19 -0.10
C VAL A 25 4.58 4.00 -0.36
N SER A 26 5.79 4.29 -0.82
CA SER A 26 6.84 3.30 -1.10
C SER A 26 6.54 2.34 -2.26
N ILE A 27 5.55 2.67 -3.10
CA ILE A 27 5.37 2.06 -4.42
C ILE A 27 6.01 2.99 -5.45
N ASP A 28 7.12 2.54 -6.01
CA ASP A 28 7.81 3.11 -7.17
C ASP A 28 7.17 2.64 -8.49
N GLU A 29 7.56 3.23 -9.62
CA GLU A 29 7.01 2.87 -10.94
C GLU A 29 7.26 1.41 -11.31
N GLU A 30 8.40 0.82 -10.90
CA GLU A 30 8.70 -0.58 -11.23
C GLU A 30 7.76 -1.52 -10.47
N LEU A 31 7.62 -1.33 -9.14
CA LEU A 31 6.68 -2.10 -8.34
C LEU A 31 5.22 -1.85 -8.75
N GLY A 32 4.88 -0.60 -9.04
CA GLY A 32 3.56 -0.18 -9.52
C GLY A 32 3.20 -0.82 -10.87
N SER A 33 4.16 -0.93 -11.79
CA SER A 33 3.96 -1.60 -13.08
C SER A 33 3.75 -3.10 -12.91
N LYS A 34 4.48 -3.76 -12.00
CA LYS A 34 4.26 -5.18 -11.68
C LYS A 34 2.89 -5.42 -11.06
N LEU A 35 2.46 -4.51 -10.19
CA LEU A 35 1.13 -4.52 -9.59
C LEU A 35 0.04 -4.34 -10.63
N ALA A 36 0.16 -3.32 -11.49
CA ALA A 36 -0.78 -3.06 -12.58
C ALA A 36 -0.86 -4.24 -13.56
N ALA A 37 0.26 -4.89 -13.89
CA ALA A 37 0.30 -6.07 -14.74
C ALA A 37 -0.47 -7.28 -14.15
N LYS A 38 -0.67 -7.31 -12.84
CA LYS A 38 -1.49 -8.32 -12.13
C LYS A 38 -2.93 -7.85 -11.87
N GLY A 39 -3.31 -6.66 -12.34
CA GLY A 39 -4.64 -6.07 -12.11
C GLY A 39 -4.75 -5.22 -10.85
N PHE A 40 -3.64 -4.90 -10.18
CA PHE A 40 -3.60 -3.93 -9.08
C PHE A 40 -3.24 -2.54 -9.61
N ASP A 41 -4.08 -1.97 -10.49
CA ASP A 41 -3.85 -0.64 -11.06
C ASP A 41 -4.26 0.51 -10.10
N LYS A 42 -5.23 0.24 -9.22
CA LYS A 42 -5.75 1.21 -8.24
C LYS A 42 -5.37 0.89 -6.80
N ALA A 43 -5.23 1.94 -5.99
CA ALA A 43 -4.92 1.83 -4.57
C ALA A 43 -6.00 1.05 -3.79
N TYR A 44 -7.27 1.21 -4.15
CA TYR A 44 -8.37 0.49 -3.49
C TYR A 44 -8.34 -1.02 -3.76
N ILE A 45 -7.77 -1.48 -4.88
CA ILE A 45 -7.64 -2.93 -5.18
C ILE A 45 -6.58 -3.53 -4.26
N LEU A 46 -5.48 -2.80 -4.06
CA LEU A 46 -4.43 -3.19 -3.10
C LEU A 46 -4.98 -3.21 -1.66
N LEU A 47 -5.79 -2.21 -1.30
CA LEU A 47 -6.51 -2.20 -0.03
C LEU A 47 -7.46 -3.39 0.10
N GLY A 48 -8.19 -3.75 -0.96
CA GLY A 48 -9.05 -4.94 -0.97
C GLY A 48 -8.28 -6.21 -0.59
N GLN A 49 -7.08 -6.40 -1.17
CA GLN A 49 -6.20 -7.50 -0.79
C GLN A 49 -5.77 -7.42 0.68
N PHE A 50 -5.44 -6.23 1.18
CA PHE A 50 -5.10 -6.04 2.59
C PHE A 50 -6.26 -6.40 3.54
N LEU A 51 -7.50 -6.06 3.16
CA LEU A 51 -8.70 -6.42 3.90
C LEU A 51 -8.99 -7.93 3.87
N LEU A 52 -8.75 -8.60 2.74
CA LEU A 52 -8.85 -10.07 2.64
C LEU A 52 -7.86 -10.77 3.58
N LEU A 53 -6.69 -10.16 3.79
CA LEU A 53 -5.68 -10.61 4.75
C LEU A 53 -5.98 -10.19 6.20
N LYS A 54 -7.23 -9.80 6.50
CA LYS A 54 -7.69 -9.38 7.83
C LYS A 54 -6.88 -8.21 8.41
N LYS A 55 -6.38 -7.31 7.55
CA LYS A 55 -5.50 -6.19 7.94
C LYS A 55 -4.20 -6.64 8.61
N ASP A 56 -3.76 -7.87 8.39
CA ASP A 56 -2.50 -8.37 8.93
C ASP A 56 -1.31 -7.81 8.12
N ALA A 57 -0.60 -6.86 8.74
CA ALA A 57 0.55 -6.21 8.14
C ALA A 57 1.70 -7.18 7.83
N SER A 58 1.87 -8.25 8.60
CA SER A 58 2.96 -9.22 8.41
C SER A 58 2.67 -10.12 7.21
N ILE A 59 1.44 -10.61 7.09
CA ILE A 59 1.01 -11.44 5.97
C ILE A 59 1.00 -10.61 4.68
N PHE A 60 0.50 -9.37 4.72
CA PHE A 60 0.54 -8.48 3.57
C PHE A 60 1.96 -8.19 3.11
N GLN A 61 2.89 -7.94 4.05
CA GLN A 61 4.29 -7.75 3.73
C GLN A 61 4.89 -8.98 3.04
N LEU A 62 4.63 -10.19 3.56
CA LEU A 62 5.11 -11.42 2.97
C LEU A 62 4.54 -11.62 1.56
N TRP A 63 3.26 -11.34 1.37
CA TRP A 63 2.60 -11.40 0.07
C TRP A 63 3.20 -10.42 -0.94
N LEU A 64 3.43 -9.16 -0.54
CA LEU A 64 3.98 -8.14 -1.43
C LEU A 64 5.43 -8.49 -1.85
N LYS A 65 6.22 -9.00 -0.91
CA LYS A 65 7.59 -9.49 -1.17
C LYS A 65 7.59 -10.70 -2.10
N GLY A 66 6.79 -11.72 -1.78
CA GLY A 66 6.77 -12.98 -2.51
C GLY A 66 6.18 -12.86 -3.92
N THR A 67 5.17 -12.01 -4.09
CA THR A 67 4.43 -11.88 -5.35
C THR A 67 5.04 -10.85 -6.29
N PHE A 68 5.53 -9.73 -5.74
CA PHE A 68 6.00 -8.59 -6.55
C PHE A 68 7.49 -8.27 -6.36
N GLY A 69 8.18 -8.98 -5.47
CA GLY A 69 9.60 -8.74 -5.19
C GLY A 69 9.87 -7.42 -4.46
N ALA A 70 8.88 -6.88 -3.74
CA ALA A 70 9.06 -5.66 -2.96
C ALA A 70 10.16 -5.85 -1.89
N SER A 71 10.92 -4.81 -1.59
CA SER A 71 11.89 -4.83 -0.49
C SER A 71 11.18 -4.82 0.88
N SER A 72 11.91 -5.24 1.92
CA SER A 72 11.43 -5.17 3.31
C SER A 72 10.96 -3.79 3.74
N ARG A 73 11.64 -2.74 3.27
CA ARG A 73 11.27 -1.36 3.58
C ARG A 73 9.99 -0.94 2.87
N GLN A 74 9.87 -1.23 1.56
CA GLN A 74 8.68 -0.90 0.78
C GLN A 74 7.44 -1.60 1.33
N ALA A 75 7.55 -2.91 1.58
CA ALA A 75 6.47 -3.70 2.11
C ALA A 75 6.00 -3.19 3.49
N LEU A 76 6.95 -2.88 4.39
CA LEU A 76 6.62 -2.35 5.72
C LEU A 76 5.91 -1.00 5.62
N GLN A 77 6.46 -0.05 4.85
CA GLN A 77 5.86 1.28 4.73
C GLN A 77 4.50 1.26 4.04
N CYS A 78 4.33 0.43 3.00
CA CYS A 78 3.04 0.22 2.34
C CYS A 78 2.01 -0.37 3.32
N ALA A 79 2.39 -1.40 4.08
CA ALA A 79 1.52 -2.00 5.09
C ALA A 79 1.13 -0.98 6.17
N THR A 80 2.08 -0.24 6.74
CA THR A 80 1.80 0.82 7.71
C THR A 80 0.85 1.87 7.14
N CYS A 81 1.03 2.28 5.88
CA CYS A 81 0.17 3.25 5.22
C CYS A 81 -1.27 2.76 5.09
N LEU A 82 -1.46 1.50 4.67
CA LEU A 82 -2.78 0.89 4.56
C LEU A 82 -3.44 0.70 5.92
N THR A 83 -2.68 0.28 6.94
CA THR A 83 -3.18 0.15 8.31
C THR A 83 -3.66 1.48 8.87
N GLU A 84 -2.88 2.54 8.70
CA GLU A 84 -3.22 3.87 9.21
C GLU A 84 -4.41 4.45 8.46
N TRP A 85 -4.47 4.30 7.14
CA TRP A 85 -5.65 4.66 6.36
C TRP A 85 -6.90 3.90 6.82
N CYS A 86 -6.77 2.60 7.12
CA CYS A 86 -7.84 1.78 7.67
C CYS A 86 -8.25 2.17 9.10
N TYR A 87 -7.46 2.97 9.81
CA TYR A 87 -7.77 3.44 11.16
C TYR A 87 -8.35 4.85 11.13
N THR A 88 -7.98 5.67 10.14
CA THR A 88 -8.47 7.04 10.01
C THR A 88 -9.75 7.18 9.20
N ILE A 89 -9.92 6.38 8.14
CA ILE A 89 -11.02 6.53 7.18
C ILE A 89 -12.07 5.41 7.27
N LEU A 90 -11.64 4.17 7.53
CA LEU A 90 -12.49 2.97 7.50
C LEU A 90 -13.05 2.62 8.89
#